data_AF-A0A562CA87-F1
#
_entry.id   AF-A0A562CA87-F1
#
_cell.length_a   1.000
_cell.length_b   1.000
_cell.length_c   1.000
_cell.angle_alpha   90.00
_cell.angle_beta   90.00
_cell.angle_gamma   90.00
#
_symmetry.space_group_name_H-M   'P 1'
#
loop_
_entity.id
_entity.type
_entity.pdbx_description
1 polymer ?
#
loop_
_entity_poly.entity_id
_entity_poly.type
_entity_poly.pdbx_seq_one_letter_code
_entity_poly.pdbx_strand_id
1 'polypeptide(L)' 'MSDHKSARLVLDALPPASHLIADRGYDSAWFREELDARGIEPCIPSGRSRKVPYA' A
#
# COMPACT_ATOMS: atom_id res chain seq x y z
N MET A 1 -16.34 6.73 4.26
CA MET A 1 -15.36 6.68 3.16
C MET A 1 -14.64 5.35 3.24
N SER A 2 -14.37 4.68 2.11
CA SER A 2 -13.56 3.46 2.11
C SER A 2 -12.09 3.85 2.03
N ASP A 3 -11.25 3.20 2.84
CA ASP A 3 -9.80 3.39 2.91
C ASP A 3 -9.10 3.26 1.55
N HIS A 4 -9.76 2.59 0.60
CA HIS A 4 -9.34 2.48 -0.80
C HIS A 4 -9.30 3.82 -1.55
N LYS A 5 -10.27 4.71 -1.29
CA LYS A 5 -10.31 6.03 -1.94
C LYS A 5 -9.32 7.00 -1.29
N SER A 6 -9.14 6.91 0.02
CA SER A 6 -8.16 7.74 0.74
C SER A 6 -6.73 7.35 0.39
N ALA A 7 -6.44 6.05 0.20
CA ALA A 7 -5.12 5.59 -0.25
C ALA A 7 -4.66 6.30 -1.53
N ARG A 8 -5.57 6.52 -2.49
CA ARG A 8 -5.26 7.16 -3.77
C ARG A 8 -4.97 8.66 -3.62
N LEU A 9 -5.65 9.34 -2.69
CA LEU A 9 -5.37 10.74 -2.38
C LEU A 9 -4.02 10.90 -1.67
N VAL A 10 -3.68 9.97 -0.77
CA VAL A 10 -2.41 10.01 -0.04
C VAL A 10 -1.24 9.72 -0.98
N LEU A 11 -1.40 8.78 -1.92
CA LEU A 11 -0.37 8.38 -2.88
C LEU A 11 0.21 9.55 -3.68
N ASP A 12 -0.61 10.50 -4.12
CA ASP A 12 -0.15 11.69 -4.84
C ASP A 12 0.54 12.72 -3.93
N ALA A 13 0.26 12.68 -2.63
CA ALA A 13 0.90 13.52 -1.63
C ALA A 13 2.12 12.85 -0.95
N LEU A 14 2.44 11.61 -1.31
CA LEU A 14 3.58 10.91 -0.71
C LEU A 14 4.90 11.55 -1.17
N PRO A 15 5.79 11.93 -0.23
CA PRO A 15 7.14 12.32 -0.59
C PRO A 15 7.90 11.11 -1.15
N PRO A 16 8.96 11.34 -1.95
CA PRO A 16 9.84 10.26 -2.38
C PRO A 16 10.42 9.56 -1.15
N ALA A 17 10.18 8.26 -1.04
CA ALA A 17 10.61 7.42 0.07
C ALA A 17 10.97 6.03 -0.45
N SER A 18 11.91 5.36 0.21
CA SER A 18 12.29 3.99 -0.17
C SER A 18 11.32 2.93 0.35
N HIS A 19 10.63 3.21 1.47
CA HIS A 19 9.67 2.27 2.07
C HIS A 19 8.44 3.02 2.58
N LEU A 20 7.25 2.42 2.42
CA LEU A 20 5.99 2.91 2.99
C LEU A 20 5.44 1.91 3.99
N ILE A 21 5.27 2.35 5.24
CA ILE A 21 4.53 1.59 6.26
C ILE A 21 3.07 2.04 6.21
N ALA A 22 2.15 1.11 5.94
CA ALA A 22 0.71 1.40 5.96
C ALA A 22 -0.05 0.34 6.75
N ASP A 23 -1.24 0.71 7.23
CA ASP A 23 -2.12 -0.23 7.93
C ASP A 23 -2.64 -1.31 6.97
N ARG A 24 -3.06 -2.43 7.54
CA ARG A 24 -3.70 -3.54 6.82
C ARG A 24 -4.89 -3.11 5.95
N GLY A 25 -5.63 -2.06 6.31
CA GLY A 25 -6.70 -1.50 5.47
C GLY A 25 -6.22 -1.06 4.08
N TYR A 26 -4.92 -0.82 3.92
CA TYR A 26 -4.24 -0.41 2.69
C TYR A 26 -3.62 -1.59 1.91
N ASP A 27 -3.84 -2.84 2.36
CA ASP A 27 -3.39 -4.09 1.72
C ASP A 27 -4.12 -4.37 0.39
N SER A 28 -4.00 -3.45 -0.56
CA SER A 28 -4.63 -3.48 -1.88
C SER A 28 -3.58 -3.78 -2.94
N ALA A 29 -3.91 -4.65 -3.90
CA ALA A 29 -3.00 -5.03 -4.98
C ALA A 29 -2.56 -3.80 -5.80
N TRP A 30 -3.51 -2.97 -6.24
CA TRP A 30 -3.23 -1.74 -6.99
C TRP A 30 -2.37 -0.75 -6.21
N PHE A 31 -2.52 -0.69 -4.88
CA PHE A 31 -1.77 0.26 -4.05
C PHE A 31 -0.30 -0.16 -3.98
N ARG A 32 -0.03 -1.47 -3.85
CA ARG A 32 1.33 -1.99 -3.95
C ARG A 32 1.93 -1.79 -5.33
N GLU A 33 1.18 -2.05 -6.40
CA GLU A 33 1.66 -1.85 -7.77
C GLU A 33 2.05 -0.39 -8.03
N GLU A 34 1.27 0.57 -7.55
CA GLU A 34 1.64 1.98 -7.72
C GLU A 34 2.83 2.40 -6.85
N LEU A 35 2.97 1.82 -5.65
CA LEU A 35 4.15 2.06 -4.81
C LEU A 35 5.40 1.50 -5.49
N ASP A 36 5.33 0.29 -6.05
CA ASP A 36 6.41 -0.33 -6.81
C ASP A 36 6.77 0.50 -8.07
N ALA A 37 5.76 0.99 -8.80
CA ALA A 37 5.97 1.90 -9.94
C ALA A 37 6.65 3.22 -9.55
N ARG A 38 6.48 3.65 -8.30
CA ARG A 38 7.14 4.83 -7.71
C ARG A 38 8.49 4.49 -7.06
N GLY A 39 8.89 3.22 -7.03
CA GLY A 39 10.12 2.75 -6.38
C GLY A 39 10.04 2.75 -4.85
N ILE A 40 8.82 2.70 -4.30
CA ILE A 40 8.54 2.69 -2.87
C ILE A 40 8.17 1.26 -2.47
N GLU A 41 8.94 0.65 -1.57
CA GLU A 41 8.64 -0.70 -1.10
C GLU A 41 7.51 -0.69 -0.06
N PRO A 42 6.39 -1.40 -0.29
CA PRO A 42 5.26 -1.41 0.63
C PRO A 42 5.49 -2.36 1.82
N CYS A 43 5.74 -1.81 3.01
CA CYS A 43 5.76 -2.53 4.28
C CYS A 43 4.35 -2.56 4.89
N ILE A 44 3.45 -3.36 4.31
CA ILE A 44 2.04 -3.46 4.72
C ILE A 44 1.76 -4.87 5.23
N PRO A 45 1.26 -5.04 6.47
CA PRO A 45 0.94 -6.35 6.99
C PRO A 45 -0.19 -7.01 6.17
N SER A 46 0.08 -8.21 5.66
CA SER A 46 -0.88 -8.99 4.87
C SER A 46 -2.15 -9.30 5.67
N GLY A 47 -3.31 -9.18 5.04
CA GLY A 47 -4.56 -9.45 5.74
C GLY A 47 -4.78 -10.92 6.12
N ARG A 48 -5.35 -11.20 7.32
CA ARG A 48 -5.74 -12.54 7.83
C ARG A 48 -6.43 -13.46 6.82
N SER A 49 -7.16 -12.93 5.85
CA SER A 49 -7.90 -13.77 4.87
C SER A 49 -7.05 -14.16 3.66
N ARG A 50 -5.82 -13.66 3.55
CA ARG A 50 -4.94 -13.95 2.43
C ARG A 50 -4.12 -15.22 2.75
N LYS A 51 -4.35 -16.28 1.97
CA LYS A 51 -3.67 -17.58 2.12
C LYS A 51 -2.16 -17.50 1.83
N VAL A 52 -1.73 -16.47 1.12
CA VAL A 52 -0.32 -16.21 0.78
C VAL A 52 -0.03 -14.76 1.18
N PRO A 53 0.90 -14.54 2.13
CA PRO A 53 1.42 -13.20 2.42
C PRO A 53 2.11 -12.64 1.18
N TYR A 54 2.02 -11.33 0.99
CA TYR A 54 2.99 -10.67 0.11
C TYR A 54 4.34 -10.70 0.84
N ALA A 55 5.34 -11.28 0.18
CA ALA A 55 6.72 -11.37 0.65
C ALA A 55 7.37 -9.99 0.61
#